data_AF-V4B1V8-F1
#
_entry.id   AF-V4B1V8-F1
#
_cell.length_a   1.000
_cell.length_b   1.000
_cell.length_c   1.000
_cell.angle_alpha   90.00
_cell.angle_beta   90.00
_cell.angle_gamma   90.00
#
_symmetry.space_group_name_H-M   'P 1'
#
loop_
_entity.id
_entity.type
_entity.pdbx_description
1 polymer ?
#
loop_
_entity_poly.entity_id
_entity_poly.type
_entity_poly.pdbx_seq_one_letter_code
_entity_poly.pdbx_strand_id
1 'polypeptide(L)'
;MADKLQLKTITVVFDLTIYAKAQEIQWTNDIFRNRLVIRLGEFHTCMSFLSIIGKRFQDAGLNDILVEAEIIASGSVNAVMEGKHYNRCMYAHKLMFEALHRLKFSFFVESFFIYREQRKDVTVP
;
A
#
# COMPACT_ATOMS: atom_id res chain seq x y z
N MET A 1 32.13 -10.14 -10.12
CA MET A 1 31.51 -10.63 -8.87
C MET A 1 30.61 -11.82 -9.14
N ALA A 2 29.66 -11.72 -10.09
CA ALA A 2 28.75 -12.82 -10.45
C ALA A 2 29.48 -14.11 -10.85
N ASP A 3 30.46 -13.99 -11.75
CA ASP A 3 31.23 -15.15 -12.23
C ASP A 3 32.08 -15.78 -11.13
N LYS A 4 32.64 -14.97 -10.22
CA LYS A 4 33.41 -15.46 -9.06
C LYS A 4 32.54 -16.25 -8.09
N LEU A 5 31.25 -15.92 -8.01
CA LEU A 5 30.27 -16.60 -7.15
C LEU A 5 29.45 -17.66 -7.89
N GLN A 6 29.77 -17.91 -9.18
CA GLN A 6 29.04 -18.84 -10.05
C GLN A 6 27.52 -18.54 -10.12
N LEU A 7 27.15 -17.25 -10.02
CA LEU A 7 25.76 -16.81 -10.06
C LEU A 7 25.35 -16.42 -11.48
N LYS A 8 24.18 -16.92 -11.92
CA LYS A 8 23.55 -16.52 -13.18
C LYS A 8 23.18 -15.03 -13.18
N THR A 9 22.63 -14.56 -12.07
CA THR A 9 22.16 -13.19 -11.88
C THR A 9 22.56 -12.64 -10.52
N ILE A 10 22.74 -11.33 -10.42
CA ILE A 10 22.92 -10.61 -9.15
C ILE A 10 21.70 -9.72 -8.90
N THR A 11 21.18 -9.72 -7.67
CA THR A 11 20.17 -8.75 -7.25
C THR A 11 20.84 -7.54 -6.62
N VAL A 12 20.44 -6.34 -7.05
CA VAL A 12 20.88 -5.07 -6.47
C VAL A 12 19.66 -4.24 -6.08
N VAL A 13 19.75 -3.58 -4.94
CA VAL A 13 18.68 -2.74 -4.39
C VAL A 13 19.17 -1.30 -4.36
N PHE A 14 18.37 -0.37 -4.87
CA PHE A 14 18.72 1.04 -4.94
C PHE A 14 17.60 1.93 -4.39
N ASP A 15 17.98 3.09 -3.85
CA ASP A 15 17.03 4.18 -3.59
C ASP A 15 16.43 4.71 -4.89
N LEU A 16 15.27 5.37 -4.81
CA LEU A 16 14.42 5.71 -5.96
C LEU A 16 15.18 6.39 -7.11
N THR A 17 16.00 7.40 -6.80
CA THR A 17 16.73 8.16 -7.81
C THR A 17 17.76 7.30 -8.55
N ILE A 18 18.49 6.45 -7.82
CA ILE A 18 19.49 5.56 -8.41
C ILE A 18 18.80 4.39 -9.12
N TYR A 19 17.72 3.85 -8.55
CA TYR A 19 16.91 2.82 -9.16
C TYR A 19 16.44 3.23 -10.57
N ALA A 20 15.88 4.44 -10.71
CA ALA A 20 15.41 4.96 -11.99
C ALA A 20 16.55 5.01 -13.02
N LYS A 21 17.71 5.54 -12.65
CA LYS A 21 18.86 5.58 -13.56
C LYS A 21 19.47 4.21 -13.86
N ALA A 22 19.53 3.32 -12.87
CA ALA A 22 20.01 1.97 -13.06
C ALA A 22 19.07 1.16 -13.99
N GLN A 23 17.76 1.38 -13.92
CA GLN A 23 16.78 0.80 -14.84
C GLN A 23 16.97 1.30 -16.28
N GLU A 24 17.13 2.61 -16.48
CA GLU A 24 17.43 3.18 -17.82
C GLU A 24 18.68 2.52 -18.44
N ILE A 25 19.76 2.40 -17.65
CA ILE A 25 21.00 1.73 -18.07
C ILE A 25 20.75 0.25 -18.36
N GLN A 26 20.00 -0.45 -17.51
CA GLN A 26 19.69 -1.86 -17.69
C GLN A 26 18.91 -2.13 -18.98
N TRP A 27 17.97 -1.24 -19.35
CA TRP A 27 17.16 -1.41 -20.57
C TRP A 27 17.96 -1.22 -21.86
N THR A 28 19.10 -0.54 -21.80
CA THR A 28 19.96 -0.28 -22.97
C THR A 28 21.09 -1.28 -23.15
N ASN A 29 21.29 -2.19 -22.18
CA ASN A 29 22.42 -3.12 -22.18
C ASN A 29 21.95 -4.55 -21.90
N ASP A 30 22.05 -5.43 -22.90
CA ASP A 30 21.61 -6.82 -22.82
C ASP A 30 22.33 -7.63 -21.75
N ILE A 31 23.60 -7.32 -21.46
CA ILE A 31 24.35 -7.99 -20.39
C ILE A 31 23.70 -7.64 -19.05
N PHE A 32 23.43 -6.36 -18.79
CA PHE A 32 22.78 -5.95 -17.54
C PHE A 32 21.33 -6.42 -17.45
N ARG A 33 20.59 -6.42 -18.55
CA ARG A 33 19.23 -6.95 -18.60
C ARG A 33 19.17 -8.43 -18.23
N ASN A 34 20.13 -9.23 -18.68
CA ASN A 34 20.15 -10.68 -18.47
C ASN A 34 20.84 -11.10 -17.17
N ARG A 35 21.73 -10.25 -16.61
CA ARG A 35 22.58 -10.61 -15.46
C ARG A 35 22.27 -9.84 -14.17
N LEU A 36 21.49 -8.77 -14.22
CA LEU A 36 21.10 -8.00 -13.04
C LEU A 36 19.59 -8.05 -12.81
N VAL A 37 19.20 -8.17 -11.54
CA VAL A 37 17.84 -7.93 -11.08
C VAL A 37 17.89 -6.66 -10.23
N ILE A 38 17.33 -5.58 -10.76
CA ILE A 38 17.31 -4.29 -10.07
C ILE A 38 16.00 -4.19 -9.28
N ARG A 39 16.08 -3.85 -8.00
CA ARG A 39 14.93 -3.67 -7.11
C ARG A 39 14.93 -2.28 -6.48
N LEU A 40 13.74 -1.72 -6.30
CA LEU A 40 13.55 -0.50 -5.52
C LEU A 40 13.77 -0.82 -4.04
N GLY A 41 14.42 0.09 -3.32
CA GLY A 41 14.60 0.00 -1.88
C GLY A 41 13.27 -0.18 -1.15
N GLU A 42 13.27 -0.95 -0.07
CA GLU A 42 12.04 -1.30 0.67
C GLU A 42 11.31 -0.05 1.18
N PHE A 43 12.05 0.94 1.68
CA PHE A 43 11.47 2.19 2.14
C PHE A 43 10.70 2.92 1.04
N HIS A 44 11.32 3.08 -0.13
CA HIS A 44 10.67 3.70 -1.28
C HIS A 44 9.54 2.83 -1.85
N THR A 45 9.65 1.51 -1.77
CA THR A 45 8.57 0.58 -2.13
C THR A 45 7.34 0.82 -1.25
N CYS A 46 7.52 0.95 0.07
CA CYS A 46 6.45 1.29 1.00
C CYS A 46 5.84 2.67 0.67
N MET A 47 6.66 3.69 0.43
CA MET A 47 6.17 5.02 0.05
C MET A 47 5.37 5.01 -1.27
N SER A 48 5.84 4.26 -2.28
CA SER A 48 5.09 4.07 -3.53
C SER A 48 3.75 3.40 -3.29
N PHE A 49 3.71 2.38 -2.42
CA PHE A 49 2.45 1.71 -2.06
C PHE A 49 1.47 2.66 -1.34
N LEU A 50 1.96 3.46 -0.39
CA LEU A 50 1.16 4.49 0.29
C LEU A 50 0.60 5.52 -0.72
N SER A 51 1.41 5.95 -1.68
CA SER A 51 0.99 6.85 -2.77
C SER A 51 -0.11 6.25 -3.64
N ILE A 52 -0.04 4.94 -3.92
CA ILE A 52 -1.07 4.23 -4.71
C ILE A 52 -2.39 4.21 -3.96
N ILE A 53 -2.40 3.90 -2.66
CA ILE A 53 -3.63 3.91 -1.85
C ILE A 53 -4.20 5.33 -1.81
N GLY A 54 -3.36 6.33 -1.52
CA GLY A 54 -3.76 7.74 -1.49
C GLY A 54 -4.42 8.17 -2.80
N LYS A 55 -3.74 7.99 -3.94
CA LYS A 55 -4.30 8.31 -5.26
C LYS A 55 -5.58 7.55 -5.60
N ARG A 56 -5.69 6.29 -5.17
CA ARG A 56 -6.87 5.45 -5.48
C ARG A 56 -8.12 5.91 -4.73
N PHE A 57 -7.96 6.40 -3.50
CA PHE A 57 -9.08 6.66 -2.60
C PHE A 57 -9.23 8.11 -2.17
N GLN A 58 -8.33 9.02 -2.58
CA GLN A 58 -8.41 10.45 -2.23
C GLN A 58 -9.79 11.04 -2.57
N ASP A 59 -10.31 10.74 -3.75
CA ASP A 59 -11.59 11.24 -4.26
C ASP A 59 -12.76 10.29 -3.92
N ALA A 60 -12.48 9.22 -3.16
CA ALA A 60 -13.45 8.28 -2.63
C ALA A 60 -13.73 8.53 -1.13
N GLY A 61 -13.40 9.73 -0.63
CA GLY A 61 -13.63 10.14 0.75
C GLY A 61 -12.47 9.88 1.71
N LEU A 62 -11.36 9.26 1.29
CA LEU A 62 -10.21 9.07 2.19
C LEU A 62 -9.62 10.42 2.62
N ASN A 63 -9.58 11.40 1.71
CA ASN A 63 -9.11 12.74 2.03
C ASN A 63 -10.01 13.40 3.06
N ASP A 64 -11.31 13.45 2.77
CA ASP A 64 -12.31 14.09 3.61
C ASP A 64 -12.32 13.48 5.01
N ILE A 65 -12.36 12.16 5.13
CA ILE A 65 -12.35 11.47 6.44
C ILE A 65 -11.10 11.84 7.26
N LEU A 66 -9.91 11.86 6.64
CA LEU A 66 -8.67 12.16 7.36
C LEU A 66 -8.60 13.60 7.86
N VAL A 67 -9.20 14.55 7.11
CA VAL A 67 -9.24 15.97 7.46
C VAL A 67 -10.35 16.25 8.48
N GLU A 68 -11.57 15.78 8.22
CA GLU A 68 -12.74 16.01 9.07
C GLU A 68 -12.64 15.32 10.43
N ALA A 69 -11.98 14.16 10.50
CA ALA A 69 -11.69 13.48 11.76
C ALA A 69 -10.46 14.04 12.49
N GLU A 70 -9.88 15.14 12.01
CA GLU A 70 -8.68 15.80 12.58
C GLU A 70 -7.44 14.90 12.69
N ILE A 71 -7.41 13.79 11.94
CA ILE A 71 -6.26 12.87 11.92
C ILE A 71 -5.07 13.54 11.23
N ILE A 72 -5.34 14.23 10.11
CA ILE A 72 -4.36 14.95 9.31
C ILE A 72 -4.84 16.37 9.08
N ALA A 73 -4.00 17.37 9.40
CA ALA A 73 -4.29 18.76 9.07
C ALA A 73 -4.42 18.96 7.54
N SER A 74 -5.35 19.83 7.12
CA SER A 74 -5.62 20.13 5.70
C SER A 74 -4.37 20.54 4.92
N GLY A 75 -3.47 21.32 5.52
CA GLY A 75 -2.19 21.72 4.89
C GLY A 75 -1.19 20.58 4.69
N SER A 76 -1.44 19.39 5.25
CA SER A 76 -0.57 18.21 5.17
C SER A 76 -1.19 17.02 4.45
N VAL A 77 -2.48 17.08 4.08
CA VAL A 77 -3.19 15.93 3.52
C VAL A 77 -2.66 15.52 2.14
N ASN A 78 -2.30 16.49 1.29
CA ASN A 78 -1.75 16.21 -0.04
C ASN A 78 -0.45 15.39 0.05
N ALA A 79 0.44 15.73 0.99
CA ALA A 79 1.67 14.98 1.19
C ALA A 79 1.42 13.55 1.72
N VAL A 80 0.29 13.34 2.42
CA VAL A 80 -0.15 12.00 2.83
C VAL A 80 -0.68 11.22 1.63
N MET A 81 -1.55 11.82 0.81
CA MET A 81 -2.10 11.19 -0.41
C MET A 81 -1.01 10.85 -1.43
N GLU A 82 0.04 11.66 -1.48
CA GLU A 82 1.18 11.42 -2.36
C GLU A 82 2.19 10.41 -1.80
N GLY A 83 2.04 9.96 -0.54
CA GLY A 83 2.95 9.01 0.10
C GLY A 83 4.31 9.59 0.49
N LYS A 84 4.46 10.92 0.57
CA LYS A 84 5.74 11.63 0.79
C LYS A 84 6.17 11.67 2.26
N HIS A 85 5.23 11.58 3.20
CA HIS A 85 5.52 11.61 4.64
C HIS A 85 5.27 10.25 5.27
N TYR A 86 6.22 9.33 5.13
CA TYR A 86 6.09 7.94 5.54
C TYR A 86 5.41 7.74 6.91
N ASN A 87 5.97 8.33 7.98
CA ASN A 87 5.42 8.14 9.33
C ASN A 87 3.97 8.62 9.46
N ARG A 88 3.64 9.75 8.83
CA ARG A 88 2.30 10.34 8.84
C ARG A 88 1.32 9.54 8.01
N CYS A 89 1.73 9.07 6.82
CA CYS A 89 0.95 8.16 5.99
C CYS A 89 0.67 6.85 6.75
N MET A 90 1.69 6.24 7.36
CA MET A 90 1.53 5.01 8.13
C MET A 90 0.57 5.18 9.30
N TYR A 91 0.65 6.30 10.01
CA TYR A 91 -0.29 6.63 11.09
C TYR A 91 -1.74 6.71 10.56
N ALA A 92 -1.97 7.52 9.52
CA ALA A 92 -3.29 7.68 8.91
C ALA A 92 -3.87 6.35 8.42
N HIS A 93 -3.09 5.58 7.65
CA HIS A 93 -3.57 4.31 7.10
C HIS A 93 -3.80 3.23 8.16
N LYS A 94 -3.03 3.22 9.25
CA LYS A 94 -3.28 2.29 10.37
C LYS A 94 -4.60 2.61 11.06
N LEU A 95 -4.88 3.89 11.32
CA LEU A 95 -6.17 4.30 11.90
C LEU A 95 -7.34 3.99 10.96
N MET A 96 -7.20 4.28 9.68
CA MET A 96 -8.24 3.94 8.69
C MET A 96 -8.48 2.44 8.59
N PHE A 97 -7.42 1.63 8.61
CA PHE A 97 -7.55 0.18 8.63
C PHE A 97 -8.31 -0.31 9.86
N GLU A 98 -7.99 0.23 11.04
CA GLU A 98 -8.64 -0.10 12.30
C GLU A 98 -10.14 0.27 12.29
N ALA A 99 -10.47 1.49 11.86
CA ALA A 99 -11.84 1.98 11.77
C ALA A 99 -12.68 1.15 10.78
N LEU A 100 -12.14 0.89 9.57
CA LEU A 100 -12.81 0.05 8.58
C LEU A 100 -12.97 -1.39 9.05
N HIS A 101 -12.00 -1.92 9.80
CA HIS A 101 -12.09 -3.25 10.38
C HIS A 101 -13.20 -3.34 11.43
N ARG A 102 -13.34 -2.34 12.32
CA ARG A 102 -14.46 -2.26 13.26
C ARG A 102 -15.80 -2.18 12.54
N LEU A 103 -15.90 -1.34 11.52
CA LEU A 103 -17.12 -1.19 10.73
C LEU A 103 -17.51 -2.51 10.06
N LYS A 104 -16.56 -3.16 9.39
CA LYS A 104 -16.75 -4.47 8.76
C LYS A 104 -17.19 -5.52 9.78
N PHE A 105 -16.59 -5.54 10.97
CA PHE A 105 -16.94 -6.50 12.01
C PHE A 105 -18.35 -6.24 12.56
N SER A 106 -18.73 -4.98 12.77
CA SER A 106 -20.09 -4.60 13.18
C SER A 106 -21.13 -5.12 12.18
N PHE A 107 -20.91 -4.87 10.88
CA PHE A 107 -21.80 -5.38 9.82
C PHE A 107 -21.84 -6.91 9.75
N PHE A 108 -20.70 -7.57 9.97
CA PHE A 108 -20.66 -9.03 10.04
C PHE A 108 -21.53 -9.56 11.18
N VAL A 109 -21.42 -8.97 12.37
CA VAL A 109 -22.20 -9.38 13.55
C VAL A 109 -23.70 -9.14 13.31
N GLU A 110 -24.06 -7.97 12.81
CA GLU A 110 -25.46 -7.61 12.50
C GLU A 110 -26.05 -8.57 11.46
N SER A 111 -25.37 -8.76 10.33
CA SER A 111 -25.83 -9.69 9.29
C SER A 111 -25.96 -11.11 9.82
N PHE A 112 -25.04 -11.57 10.66
CA PHE A 112 -25.12 -12.90 11.27
C PHE A 112 -26.37 -13.06 12.14
N PHE A 113 -26.74 -12.05 12.93
CA PHE A 113 -27.97 -12.09 13.72
C PHE A 113 -29.22 -12.11 12.84
N ILE A 114 -29.28 -11.27 11.80
CA ILE A 114 -30.38 -11.26 10.83
C ILE A 114 -30.53 -12.64 10.17
N TYR A 115 -29.44 -13.22 9.66
CA TYR A 115 -29.46 -14.55 9.04
C TYR A 115 -29.86 -15.66 10.03
N ARG A 116 -29.50 -15.53 11.31
CA ARG A 116 -29.87 -16.50 12.35
C ARG A 116 -31.34 -16.40 12.70
N GLU A 117 -31.91 -15.21 12.76
CA GLU A 117 -33.33 -14.99 13.04
C GLU A 117 -34.20 -15.52 11.90
N GLN A 118 -33.85 -15.19 10.65
CA GLN A 118 -34.51 -15.74 9.46
C GLN A 118 -34.47 -17.27 9.37
N ARG A 119 -33.41 -17.91 9.89
CA ARG A 119 -33.33 -19.39 9.94
C ARG A 119 -34.23 -20.03 10.98
N LYS A 120 -34.60 -19.32 12.06
CA LYS A 120 -35.57 -19.84 13.03
C LYS A 120 -36.98 -19.91 12.43
N ASP A 121 -37.30 -19.02 11.49
CA ASP A 121 -38.60 -18.96 10.81
C ASP A 121 -38.76 -20.01 9.70
N VAL A 122 -37.67 -20.67 9.29
CA VAL A 122 -37.67 -21.69 8.21
C VAL A 122 -37.72 -23.14 8.76
N THR A 123 -37.64 -23.32 10.08
CA THR A 123 -37.87 -24.62 10.74
C THR A 123 -39.30 -24.71 11.30
N VAL A 124 -40.28 -24.84 10.40
CA VAL A 124 -41.60 -25.44 10.70
C VAL A 124 -42.01 -26.28 9.48
N PRO A 125 -41.90 -27.61 9.60
CA PRO A 125 -43.12 -28.43 9.63
C PRO A 125 -43.52 -28.86 11.05
#